data_AF-A0A7S1MSC2-F1
#
_entry.id   AF-A0A7S1MSC2-F1
#
_cell.length_a   1.000
_cell.length_b   1.000
_cell.length_c   1.000
_cell.angle_alpha   90.00
_cell.angle_beta   90.00
_cell.angle_gamma   90.00
#
_symmetry.space_group_name_H-M   'P 1'
#
loop_
_entity.id
_entity.type
_entity.pdbx_description
1 polymer ?
#
loop_
_entity_poly.entity_id
_entity_poly.type
_entity_poly.pdbx_seq_one_letter_code
_entity_poly.pdbx_strand_id
1 'polypeptide(L)'
;VLAGGTAYTVGRRGCQIQLPQHPSISRHHATITVLPKSATDVADVEMVPTVLIADVSKHGTTVNGELLSTAEAHRPLHVGDLVVFGTLVKMRVLHLPLVVSVSPQLSRSAAKLVVDHVCKLGGCVRDTPVRRADIVDAGVSPFATLYVTRELDDDAACLLSIMQGYTAVSPEYLPVLYTAIRETPGTALQSLPHPHAFDVPLSTSLMGCKYVRPERAVFGPGDYAHAPQPSAAIFRSRHLVFVEKDLMTAIHDVVVAGDGDISFIDPKALSSWALSGKGDSLPFRGLLPDRASHGLNVVFVASSHTFTSLESRVAARSSACADDQDCVAALLKVFRAEFPIVNAENLSRAVLTRDTAGEMLNRSTPGVLCRTANEEYV
;
A
#
# COMPACT_ATOMS: atom_id res chain seq x y z
N VAL A 1 -2.18 -2.26 -23.89
CA VAL A 1 -1.23 -1.63 -22.95
C VAL A 1 0.10 -1.41 -23.67
N LEU A 2 0.81 -0.31 -23.39
CA LEU A 2 2.11 0.02 -23.97
C LEU A 2 3.07 0.47 -22.85
N ALA A 3 4.35 0.12 -22.97
CA ALA A 3 5.41 0.57 -22.08
C ALA A 3 6.38 1.53 -22.80
N GLY A 4 6.97 2.44 -22.05
CA GLY A 4 7.99 3.39 -22.47
C GLY A 4 9.33 2.77 -22.82
N GLY A 5 10.13 3.54 -23.57
CA GLY A 5 11.47 3.13 -24.02
C GLY A 5 11.46 2.32 -25.31
N THR A 6 10.34 2.30 -26.05
CA THR A 6 10.24 1.57 -27.32
C THR A 6 9.23 2.20 -28.27
N ALA A 7 9.32 1.81 -29.54
CA ALA A 7 8.42 2.19 -30.61
C ALA A 7 7.61 0.96 -31.05
N TYR A 8 6.30 1.14 -31.18
CA TYR A 8 5.34 0.11 -31.53
C TYR A 8 4.81 0.35 -32.93
N THR A 9 4.97 -0.64 -33.79
CA THR A 9 4.37 -0.61 -35.13
C THR A 9 2.89 -0.94 -35.05
N VAL A 10 2.06 -0.18 -35.76
CA VAL A 10 0.59 -0.30 -35.77
C VAL A 10 0.12 -0.52 -37.21
N GLY A 11 -0.71 -1.51 -37.45
CA GLY A 11 -1.25 -1.75 -38.78
C GLY A 11 -2.03 -3.05 -38.91
N ARG A 12 -2.52 -3.34 -40.12
CA ARG A 12 -3.37 -4.52 -40.37
C ARG A 12 -2.60 -5.80 -40.69
N ARG A 13 -1.26 -5.80 -40.78
CA ARG A 13 -0.50 -7.03 -41.02
C ARG A 13 0.97 -6.89 -40.64
N GLY A 14 1.47 -7.81 -39.82
CA GLY A 14 2.90 -7.90 -39.49
C GLY A 14 3.39 -6.77 -38.57
N CYS A 15 2.46 -6.11 -37.87
CA CYS A 15 2.74 -5.09 -36.88
C CYS A 15 2.59 -5.67 -35.47
N GLN A 16 3.29 -5.08 -34.52
CA GLN A 16 3.19 -5.46 -33.12
C GLN A 16 1.78 -5.20 -32.57
N ILE A 17 1.19 -4.05 -32.90
CA ILE A 17 -0.20 -3.72 -32.61
C ILE A 17 -1.02 -4.00 -33.87
N GLN A 18 -1.70 -5.15 -33.85
CA GLN A 18 -2.47 -5.66 -34.96
C GLN A 18 -3.89 -5.09 -34.94
N LEU A 19 -4.20 -4.22 -35.90
CA LEU A 19 -5.54 -3.66 -36.10
C LEU A 19 -6.44 -4.60 -36.92
N PRO A 20 -7.78 -4.40 -36.90
CA PRO A 20 -8.71 -5.13 -37.77
C PRO A 20 -8.29 -5.09 -39.24
N GLN A 21 -8.54 -6.16 -39.99
CA GLN A 21 -8.18 -6.26 -41.40
C GLN A 21 -9.12 -5.43 -42.30
N HIS A 22 -9.05 -4.10 -42.17
CA HIS A 22 -9.86 -3.18 -42.96
C HIS A 22 -9.05 -2.61 -44.14
N PRO A 23 -9.65 -2.43 -45.34
CA PRO A 23 -8.94 -1.91 -46.51
C PRO A 23 -8.35 -0.51 -46.33
N SER A 24 -8.97 0.34 -45.51
CA SER A 24 -8.47 1.70 -45.21
C SER A 24 -7.21 1.71 -44.34
N ILE A 25 -6.80 0.58 -43.76
CA ILE A 25 -5.64 0.51 -42.88
C ILE A 25 -4.46 -0.04 -43.68
N SER A 26 -3.38 0.73 -43.78
CA SER A 26 -2.12 0.22 -44.35
C SER A 26 -1.57 -0.99 -43.57
N ARG A 27 -0.78 -1.83 -44.26
CA ARG A 27 -0.13 -3.01 -43.62
C ARG A 27 0.70 -2.58 -42.42
N HIS A 28 1.54 -1.57 -42.62
CA HIS A 28 2.13 -0.71 -41.61
C HIS A 28 1.46 0.66 -41.74
N HIS A 29 0.76 1.10 -40.70
CA HIS A 29 -0.06 2.30 -40.73
C HIS A 29 0.61 3.46 -39.99
N ALA A 30 1.03 3.22 -38.76
CA ALA A 30 1.64 4.24 -37.92
C ALA A 30 2.67 3.60 -36.99
N THR A 31 3.51 4.43 -36.40
CA THR A 31 4.41 4.07 -35.31
C THR A 31 4.04 4.89 -34.08
N ILE A 32 3.81 4.22 -32.95
CA ILE A 32 3.59 4.87 -31.65
C ILE A 32 4.85 4.71 -30.81
N THR A 33 5.46 5.82 -30.41
CA THR A 33 6.64 5.82 -29.54
C THR A 33 6.23 6.29 -28.15
N VAL A 34 6.52 5.48 -27.13
CA VAL A 34 6.29 5.87 -25.73
C VAL A 34 7.64 6.18 -25.11
N LEU A 35 7.83 7.41 -24.63
CA LEU A 35 9.05 7.79 -23.93
C LEU A 35 8.94 7.35 -22.44
N PRO A 36 10.02 6.83 -21.84
CA PRO A 36 10.02 6.54 -20.41
C PRO A 36 9.94 7.85 -19.62
N LYS A 37 9.34 7.80 -18.43
CA LYS A 37 9.44 8.94 -17.48
C LYS A 37 10.89 9.13 -17.06
N SER A 38 11.25 10.37 -16.74
CA SER A 38 12.54 10.64 -16.12
C SER A 38 12.53 10.17 -14.66
N ALA A 39 13.71 9.94 -14.08
CA ALA A 39 13.82 9.56 -12.68
C ALA A 39 13.38 10.68 -11.72
N THR A 40 13.38 11.95 -12.15
CA THR A 40 12.86 13.07 -11.35
C THR A 40 11.33 13.12 -11.35
N ASP A 41 10.73 12.73 -12.47
CA ASP A 41 9.27 12.77 -12.67
C ASP A 41 8.57 11.53 -12.11
N VAL A 42 9.33 10.51 -11.71
CA VAL A 42 8.78 9.24 -11.20
C VAL A 42 8.10 9.41 -9.85
N ALA A 43 8.37 10.47 -9.09
CA ALA A 43 7.72 10.73 -7.81
C ALA A 43 6.31 11.32 -7.95
N ASP A 44 5.97 11.84 -9.13
CA ASP A 44 4.69 12.46 -9.43
C ASP A 44 3.72 11.43 -10.04
N VAL A 45 2.59 11.25 -9.36
CA VAL A 45 1.54 10.31 -9.73
C VAL A 45 0.66 10.84 -10.89
N GLU A 46 0.57 12.15 -11.04
CA GLU A 46 -0.19 12.82 -12.11
C GLU A 46 0.61 12.93 -13.40
N MET A 47 1.95 12.85 -13.29
CA MET A 47 2.82 13.01 -14.45
C MET A 47 2.65 11.88 -15.48
N VAL A 48 2.19 12.27 -16.67
CA VAL A 48 1.90 11.40 -17.81
C VAL A 48 3.15 11.22 -18.68
N PRO A 49 3.49 10.00 -19.13
CA PRO A 49 4.56 9.79 -20.09
C PRO A 49 4.28 10.42 -21.45
N THR A 50 5.29 10.98 -22.10
CA THR A 50 5.16 11.49 -23.47
C THR A 50 4.94 10.34 -24.44
N VAL A 51 3.84 10.41 -25.19
CA VAL A 51 3.50 9.48 -26.28
C VAL A 51 3.54 10.24 -27.59
N LEU A 52 4.20 9.69 -28.60
CA LEU A 52 4.33 10.25 -29.92
C LEU A 52 3.72 9.30 -30.96
N ILE A 53 3.10 9.85 -32.00
CA ILE A 53 2.61 9.08 -33.15
C ILE A 53 3.20 9.61 -34.45
N ALA A 54 3.55 8.70 -35.35
CA ALA A 54 4.00 9.01 -36.71
C ALA A 54 3.15 8.25 -37.72
N ASP A 55 2.51 8.95 -38.65
CA ASP A 55 1.70 8.36 -39.71
C ASP A 55 2.57 8.03 -40.93
N VAL A 56 2.43 6.81 -41.46
CA VAL A 56 3.07 6.39 -42.72
C VAL A 56 2.05 5.70 -43.64
N SER A 57 0.77 5.93 -43.38
CA SER A 57 -0.32 5.24 -44.05
C SER A 57 -0.69 5.89 -45.38
N LYS A 58 -1.49 5.17 -46.19
CA LYS A 58 -2.04 5.70 -47.46
C LYS A 58 -3.29 6.55 -47.24
N HIS A 59 -4.09 6.20 -46.24
CA HIS A 59 -5.40 6.80 -46.00
C HIS A 59 -5.40 7.83 -44.87
N GLY A 60 -4.23 8.10 -44.29
CA GLY A 60 -4.07 9.06 -43.21
C GLY A 60 -4.42 8.49 -41.85
N THR A 61 -3.84 9.11 -40.84
CA THR A 61 -4.25 9.01 -39.43
C THR A 61 -4.75 10.38 -38.98
N THR A 62 -5.88 10.44 -38.25
CA THR A 62 -6.35 11.70 -37.64
C THR A 62 -6.29 11.64 -36.12
N VAL A 63 -5.94 12.74 -35.46
CA VAL A 63 -6.01 12.91 -34.01
C VAL A 63 -7.04 14.01 -33.71
N ASN A 64 -8.10 13.67 -32.97
CA ASN A 64 -9.22 14.58 -32.68
C ASN A 64 -9.84 15.23 -33.93
N GLY A 65 -9.84 14.51 -35.05
CA GLY A 65 -10.38 14.98 -36.34
C GLY A 65 -9.37 15.73 -37.21
N GLU A 66 -8.17 16.03 -36.70
CA GLU A 66 -7.12 16.67 -37.47
C GLU A 66 -6.21 15.64 -38.12
N LEU A 67 -5.99 15.75 -39.44
CA LEU A 67 -5.11 14.86 -40.18
C LEU A 67 -3.65 15.05 -39.76
N LEU A 68 -2.96 13.95 -39.43
CA LEU A 68 -1.52 13.95 -39.22
C LEU A 68 -0.81 14.19 -40.55
N SER A 69 0.07 15.17 -40.58
CA SER A 69 0.93 15.40 -41.73
C SER A 69 1.98 14.29 -41.80
N THR A 70 2.12 13.63 -42.94
CA THR A 70 3.20 12.65 -43.16
C THR A 70 4.59 13.31 -43.20
N ALA A 71 4.66 14.64 -43.29
CA ALA A 71 5.91 15.40 -43.17
C ALA A 71 6.29 15.67 -41.71
N GLU A 72 5.34 15.56 -40.77
CA GLU A 72 5.63 15.64 -39.34
C GLU A 72 6.17 14.30 -38.87
N ALA A 73 7.43 14.27 -38.44
CA ALA A 73 8.07 13.02 -38.03
C ALA A 73 7.37 12.39 -36.81
N HIS A 74 6.87 13.21 -35.88
CA HIS A 74 6.21 12.77 -34.65
C HIS A 74 5.26 13.85 -34.10
N ARG A 75 3.99 13.50 -33.86
CA ARG A 75 3.01 14.33 -33.14
C ARG A 75 2.79 13.81 -31.72
N PRO A 76 2.81 14.65 -30.67
CA PRO A 76 2.45 14.23 -29.32
C PRO A 76 0.97 13.86 -29.21
N LEU A 77 0.71 12.80 -28.44
CA LEU A 77 -0.62 12.34 -28.03
C LEU A 77 -0.84 12.67 -26.54
N HIS A 78 -2.03 13.13 -26.23
CA HIS A 78 -2.47 13.46 -24.87
C HIS A 78 -3.54 12.47 -24.40
N VAL A 79 -3.71 12.37 -23.08
CA VAL A 79 -4.78 11.58 -22.49
C VAL A 79 -6.13 12.10 -22.99
N GLY A 80 -6.99 11.18 -23.43
CA GLY A 80 -8.32 11.48 -23.96
C GLY A 80 -8.37 11.62 -25.48
N ASP A 81 -7.22 11.82 -26.15
CA ASP A 81 -7.14 11.95 -27.61
C ASP A 81 -7.79 10.76 -28.31
N LEU A 82 -8.59 11.07 -29.33
CA LEU A 82 -9.21 10.10 -30.22
C LEU A 82 -8.40 10.01 -31.51
N VAL A 83 -7.68 8.91 -31.66
CA VAL A 83 -6.92 8.57 -32.87
C VAL A 83 -7.81 7.74 -33.80
N VAL A 84 -7.85 8.11 -35.08
CA VAL A 84 -8.54 7.35 -36.13
C VAL A 84 -7.53 6.92 -37.17
N PHE A 85 -7.39 5.61 -37.38
CA PHE A 85 -6.54 5.01 -38.39
C PHE A 85 -7.35 4.75 -39.67
N GLY A 86 -6.97 5.39 -40.77
CA GLY A 86 -7.75 5.39 -42.01
C GLY A 86 -9.12 6.03 -41.79
N THR A 87 -10.20 5.34 -42.13
CA THR A 87 -11.56 5.91 -42.12
C THR A 87 -12.44 5.47 -40.96
N LEU A 88 -12.09 4.41 -40.23
CA LEU A 88 -13.02 3.75 -39.31
C LEU A 88 -12.43 3.34 -37.95
N VAL A 89 -11.18 2.88 -37.91
CA VAL A 89 -10.65 2.25 -36.68
C VAL A 89 -10.22 3.33 -35.69
N LYS A 90 -10.87 3.34 -34.53
CA LYS A 90 -10.68 4.34 -33.49
C LYS A 90 -9.91 3.76 -32.31
N MET A 91 -9.06 4.58 -31.73
CA MET A 91 -8.34 4.31 -30.49
C MET A 91 -8.43 5.54 -29.60
N ARG A 92 -8.69 5.35 -28.31
CA ARG A 92 -8.60 6.43 -27.33
C ARG A 92 -7.36 6.25 -26.48
N VAL A 93 -6.63 7.34 -26.27
CA VAL A 93 -5.44 7.36 -25.41
C VAL A 93 -5.89 7.47 -23.96
N LEU A 94 -5.45 6.54 -23.13
CA LEU A 94 -5.69 6.52 -21.69
C LEU A 94 -4.35 6.35 -20.99
N HIS A 95 -4.18 7.04 -19.86
CA HIS A 95 -3.07 6.79 -18.93
C HIS A 95 -3.63 6.15 -17.67
N LEU A 96 -3.08 4.98 -17.35
CA LEU A 96 -3.35 4.26 -16.10
C LEU A 96 -1.97 4.06 -15.46
N PRO A 97 -1.57 4.83 -14.44
CA PRO A 97 -0.25 4.68 -13.87
C PRO A 97 -0.15 3.41 -13.04
N LEU A 98 1.08 2.88 -12.95
CA LEU A 98 1.47 1.95 -11.90
C LEU A 98 1.88 2.77 -10.67
N VAL A 99 1.27 2.57 -9.51
CA VAL A 99 1.68 3.26 -8.27
C VAL A 99 2.49 2.29 -7.42
N VAL A 100 3.73 2.64 -7.11
CA VAL A 100 4.65 1.81 -6.35
C VAL A 100 5.06 2.49 -5.06
N SER A 101 4.91 1.80 -3.94
CA SER A 101 5.62 2.10 -2.70
C SER A 101 6.78 1.13 -2.54
N VAL A 102 7.89 1.55 -1.94
CA VAL A 102 9.12 0.77 -1.85
C VAL A 102 9.54 0.60 -0.41
N SER A 103 9.90 -0.63 -0.02
CA SER A 103 10.44 -0.87 1.31
C SER A 103 11.75 -0.10 1.53
N PRO A 104 11.92 0.55 2.70
CA PRO A 104 13.18 1.20 3.05
C PRO A 104 14.35 0.21 3.19
N GLN A 105 14.07 -1.09 3.30
CA GLN A 105 15.08 -2.15 3.43
C GLN A 105 15.62 -2.66 2.10
N LEU A 106 15.08 -2.19 0.97
CA LEU A 106 15.63 -2.57 -0.33
C LEU A 106 17.07 -2.09 -0.47
N SER A 107 17.92 -2.98 -0.99
CA SER A 107 19.28 -2.61 -1.38
C SER A 107 19.25 -1.51 -2.46
N ARG A 108 20.29 -0.70 -2.51
CA ARG A 108 20.42 0.38 -3.52
C ARG A 108 20.27 -0.14 -4.95
N SER A 109 20.74 -1.36 -5.24
CA SER A 109 20.59 -1.98 -6.55
C SER A 109 19.14 -2.39 -6.85
N ALA A 110 18.42 -2.93 -5.86
CA ALA A 110 17.01 -3.26 -5.99
C ALA A 110 16.15 -2.00 -6.15
N ALA A 111 16.38 -0.96 -5.34
CA ALA A 111 15.68 0.31 -5.47
C ALA A 111 15.90 0.97 -6.85
N LYS A 112 17.14 0.94 -7.35
CA LYS A 112 17.44 1.41 -8.71
C LYS A 112 16.70 0.59 -9.78
N LEU A 113 16.68 -0.73 -9.66
CA LEU A 113 15.96 -1.62 -10.57
C LEU A 113 14.46 -1.26 -10.60
N VAL A 114 13.86 -1.00 -9.43
CA VAL A 114 12.47 -0.56 -9.31
C VAL A 114 12.24 0.73 -10.07
N VAL A 115 13.00 1.78 -9.78
CA VAL A 115 12.87 3.09 -10.43
C VAL A 115 13.02 2.97 -11.96
N ASP A 116 14.06 2.28 -12.43
CA ASP A 116 14.33 2.11 -13.86
C ASP A 116 13.16 1.44 -14.61
N HIS A 117 12.48 0.47 -13.99
CA HIS A 117 11.36 -0.23 -14.60
C HIS A 117 10.03 0.52 -14.44
N VAL A 118 9.79 1.18 -13.31
CA VAL A 118 8.58 1.99 -13.11
C VAL A 118 8.57 3.19 -14.07
N CYS A 119 9.73 3.82 -14.32
CA CYS A 119 9.88 4.85 -15.35
C CYS A 119 9.46 4.36 -16.74
N LYS A 120 9.87 3.14 -17.11
CA LYS A 120 9.47 2.51 -18.38
C LYS A 120 8.02 2.05 -18.39
N LEU A 121 7.45 1.69 -17.25
CA LEU A 121 6.03 1.34 -17.14
C LEU A 121 5.12 2.58 -17.07
N GLY A 122 5.69 3.79 -17.07
CA GLY A 122 4.93 5.04 -16.98
C GLY A 122 4.23 5.24 -15.63
N GLY A 123 4.78 4.65 -14.57
CA GLY A 123 4.23 4.70 -13.22
C GLY A 123 4.84 5.78 -12.34
N CYS A 124 4.61 5.65 -11.03
CA CYS A 124 5.25 6.45 -10.00
C CYS A 124 5.82 5.58 -8.87
N VAL A 125 6.87 6.09 -8.22
CA VAL A 125 7.55 5.47 -7.09
C VAL A 125 7.51 6.43 -5.91
N ARG A 126 7.14 5.91 -4.75
CA ARG A 126 7.13 6.61 -3.47
C ARG A 126 7.82 5.77 -2.41
N ASP A 127 8.40 6.45 -1.43
CA ASP A 127 8.92 5.86 -0.20
C ASP A 127 7.79 5.49 0.77
N THR A 128 6.73 6.29 0.77
CA THR A 128 5.53 6.10 1.59
C THR A 128 4.33 5.82 0.69
N PRO A 129 3.46 4.85 1.02
CA PRO A 129 2.27 4.56 0.22
C PRO A 129 1.33 5.77 0.19
N VAL A 130 0.83 6.08 -1.00
CA VAL A 130 -0.09 7.21 -1.24
C VAL A 130 -1.48 6.75 -0.90
N ARG A 131 -2.16 7.49 -0.02
CA ARG A 131 -3.52 7.14 0.39
C ARG A 131 -4.41 7.05 -0.83
N ARG A 132 -5.24 6.01 -0.86
CA ARG A 132 -6.23 5.78 -1.91
C ARG A 132 -7.13 6.99 -2.15
N ALA A 133 -7.52 7.70 -1.09
CA ALA A 133 -8.30 8.93 -1.21
C ALA A 133 -7.55 10.00 -2.02
N ASP A 134 -6.27 10.24 -1.70
CA ASP A 134 -5.44 11.23 -2.41
C ASP A 134 -5.26 10.86 -3.89
N ILE A 135 -5.11 9.56 -4.22
CA ILE A 135 -5.04 9.08 -5.62
C ILE A 135 -6.34 9.38 -6.36
N VAL A 136 -7.49 9.09 -5.73
CA VAL A 136 -8.81 9.28 -6.34
C VAL A 136 -9.15 10.77 -6.47
N ASP A 137 -8.83 11.58 -5.47
CA ASP A 137 -9.05 13.02 -5.46
C ASP A 137 -8.21 13.74 -6.53
N ALA A 138 -7.02 13.23 -6.83
CA ALA A 138 -6.19 13.66 -7.95
C ALA A 138 -6.75 13.23 -9.34
N GLY A 139 -7.88 12.52 -9.38
CA GLY A 139 -8.47 12.01 -10.62
C GLY A 139 -7.67 10.88 -11.27
N VAL A 140 -6.73 10.27 -10.54
CA VAL A 140 -5.86 9.22 -11.06
C VAL A 140 -6.53 7.85 -10.87
N SER A 141 -6.57 7.05 -11.94
CA SER A 141 -7.05 5.67 -11.91
C SER A 141 -5.89 4.71 -12.20
N PRO A 142 -5.10 4.31 -11.20
CA PRO A 142 -3.99 3.40 -11.41
C PRO A 142 -4.49 2.02 -11.87
N PHE A 143 -3.71 1.33 -12.69
CA PHE A 143 -4.03 -0.07 -13.04
C PHE A 143 -3.53 -1.05 -11.97
N ALA A 144 -2.62 -0.65 -11.09
CA ALA A 144 -2.14 -1.44 -9.96
C ALA A 144 -1.47 -0.54 -8.91
N THR A 145 -1.57 -0.95 -7.64
CA THR A 145 -0.85 -0.39 -6.49
C THR A 145 0.02 -1.47 -5.87
N LEU A 146 1.34 -1.30 -5.90
CA LEU A 146 2.31 -2.34 -5.49
C LEU A 146 3.19 -1.87 -4.34
N TYR A 147 3.38 -2.73 -3.34
CA TYR A 147 4.43 -2.56 -2.35
C TYR A 147 5.61 -3.45 -2.73
N VAL A 148 6.74 -2.86 -3.10
CA VAL A 148 7.91 -3.63 -3.55
C VAL A 148 8.84 -3.87 -2.37
N THR A 149 8.99 -5.13 -2.00
CA THR A 149 9.84 -5.55 -0.88
C THR A 149 10.40 -6.96 -1.13
N ARG A 150 11.46 -7.33 -0.39
CA ARG A 150 12.00 -8.71 -0.37
C ARG A 150 11.32 -9.58 0.68
N GLU A 151 10.78 -8.96 1.70
CA GLU A 151 10.19 -9.61 2.87
C GLU A 151 9.09 -8.71 3.42
N LEU A 152 8.00 -9.30 3.91
CA LEU A 152 6.94 -8.60 4.62
C LEU A 152 7.32 -8.55 6.09
N ASP A 153 7.59 -7.35 6.58
CA ASP A 153 8.01 -7.09 7.95
C ASP A 153 6.96 -6.26 8.72
N ASP A 154 7.33 -5.86 9.93
CA ASP A 154 6.56 -4.98 10.81
C ASP A 154 6.89 -3.49 10.59
N ASP A 155 7.51 -3.13 9.47
CA ASP A 155 7.84 -1.74 9.16
C ASP A 155 6.56 -0.93 8.84
N ALA A 156 6.53 0.34 9.25
CA ALA A 156 5.36 1.20 9.08
C ALA A 156 4.93 1.36 7.62
N ALA A 157 5.87 1.41 6.67
CA ALA A 157 5.56 1.50 5.24
C ALA A 157 4.96 0.19 4.72
N CYS A 158 5.44 -0.98 5.17
CA CYS A 158 4.83 -2.27 4.88
C CYS A 158 3.39 -2.33 5.39
N LEU A 159 3.18 -2.07 6.68
CA LEU A 159 1.87 -2.14 7.30
C LEU A 159 0.89 -1.14 6.68
N LEU A 160 1.33 0.10 6.44
CA LEU A 160 0.50 1.11 5.81
C LEU A 160 0.15 0.74 4.36
N SER A 161 1.09 0.14 3.63
CA SER A 161 0.84 -0.32 2.26
C SER A 161 -0.24 -1.42 2.25
N ILE A 162 -0.14 -2.39 3.17
CA ILE A 162 -1.15 -3.46 3.31
C ILE A 162 -2.52 -2.88 3.69
N MET A 163 -2.55 -1.94 4.63
CA MET A 163 -3.76 -1.24 5.05
C MET A 163 -4.45 -0.50 3.90
N GLN A 164 -3.66 0.11 3.00
CA GLN A 164 -4.17 0.80 1.83
C GLN A 164 -4.48 -0.11 0.64
N GLY A 165 -4.26 -1.43 0.77
CA GLY A 165 -4.57 -2.40 -0.28
C GLY A 165 -3.52 -2.58 -1.35
N TYR A 166 -2.29 -2.17 -1.08
CA TYR A 166 -1.19 -2.45 -1.99
C TYR A 166 -0.92 -3.95 -2.03
N THR A 167 -0.59 -4.46 -3.22
CA THR A 167 -0.18 -5.84 -3.38
C THR A 167 1.33 -5.93 -3.21
N ALA A 168 1.78 -6.70 -2.22
CA ALA A 168 3.20 -6.91 -2.00
C ALA A 168 3.81 -7.81 -3.09
N VAL A 169 4.94 -7.39 -3.66
CA VAL A 169 5.66 -8.11 -4.72
C VAL A 169 7.17 -7.99 -4.54
N SER A 170 7.90 -8.98 -5.06
CA SER A 170 9.36 -8.90 -5.15
C SER A 170 9.81 -7.91 -6.25
N PRO A 171 11.02 -7.32 -6.15
CA PRO A 171 11.54 -6.41 -7.18
C PRO A 171 11.60 -7.02 -8.60
N GLU A 172 11.75 -8.34 -8.69
CA GLU A 172 11.83 -9.11 -9.94
C GLU A 172 10.53 -9.07 -10.77
N TYR A 173 9.40 -8.75 -10.14
CA TYR A 173 8.13 -8.64 -10.83
C TYR A 173 8.14 -7.56 -11.93
N LEU A 174 8.77 -6.41 -11.66
CA LEU A 174 8.73 -5.26 -12.57
C LEU A 174 9.43 -5.50 -13.92
N PRO A 175 10.64 -6.11 -13.97
CA PRO A 175 11.24 -6.57 -15.23
C PRO A 175 10.35 -7.55 -16.01
N VAL A 176 9.70 -8.48 -15.33
CA VAL A 176 8.81 -9.48 -15.97
C VAL A 176 7.59 -8.79 -16.56
N LEU A 177 6.95 -7.90 -15.80
CA LEU A 177 5.81 -7.11 -16.26
C LEU A 177 6.18 -6.24 -17.47
N TYR A 178 7.31 -5.53 -17.41
CA TYR A 178 7.81 -4.70 -18.50
C TYR A 178 8.06 -5.52 -19.77
N THR A 179 8.72 -6.68 -19.62
CA THR A 179 9.02 -7.58 -20.75
C THR A 179 7.72 -8.09 -21.39
N ALA A 180 6.75 -8.53 -20.59
CA ALA A 180 5.47 -9.01 -21.08
C ALA A 180 4.71 -7.95 -21.89
N ILE A 181 4.66 -6.70 -21.40
CA ILE A 181 4.00 -5.59 -22.11
C ILE A 181 4.72 -5.29 -23.43
N ARG A 182 6.06 -5.29 -23.42
CA ARG A 182 6.87 -4.99 -24.60
C ARG A 182 6.75 -6.06 -25.69
N GLU A 183 6.69 -7.32 -25.31
CA GLU A 183 6.62 -8.46 -26.23
C GLU A 183 5.20 -8.73 -26.74
N THR A 184 4.18 -8.37 -25.97
CA THR A 184 2.78 -8.55 -26.33
C THR A 184 1.98 -7.24 -26.24
N PRO A 185 2.34 -6.20 -27.03
CA PRO A 185 1.65 -4.92 -26.98
C PRO A 185 0.21 -5.05 -27.47
N GLY A 186 -0.69 -4.27 -26.87
CA GLY A 186 -2.12 -4.35 -27.15
C GLY A 186 -2.87 -5.46 -26.38
N THR A 187 -2.15 -6.31 -25.65
CA THR A 187 -2.73 -7.29 -24.73
C THR A 187 -3.58 -6.61 -23.64
N ALA A 188 -4.64 -7.28 -23.20
CA ALA A 188 -5.51 -6.79 -22.14
C ALA A 188 -4.77 -6.79 -20.79
N LEU A 189 -5.12 -5.85 -19.91
CA LEU A 189 -4.53 -5.75 -18.57
C LEU A 189 -4.66 -7.07 -17.77
N GLN A 190 -5.78 -7.77 -17.95
CA GLN A 190 -6.11 -9.03 -17.26
C GLN A 190 -5.14 -10.18 -17.60
N SER A 191 -4.49 -10.11 -18.77
CA SER A 191 -3.58 -11.13 -19.28
C SER A 191 -2.11 -10.84 -18.99
N LEU A 192 -1.82 -9.73 -18.29
CA LEU A 192 -0.47 -9.43 -17.84
C LEU A 192 -0.07 -10.38 -16.69
N PRO A 193 1.24 -10.58 -16.46
CA PRO A 193 1.72 -11.38 -15.34
C PRO A 193 1.09 -10.92 -14.02
N HIS A 194 0.41 -11.83 -13.32
CA HIS A 194 -0.27 -11.47 -12.09
C HIS A 194 0.74 -11.24 -10.96
N PRO A 195 0.61 -10.16 -10.16
CA PRO A 195 1.49 -9.89 -9.01
C PRO A 195 1.65 -11.08 -8.05
N HIS A 196 0.58 -11.86 -7.87
CA HIS A 196 0.58 -13.03 -6.98
C HIS A 196 1.51 -14.18 -7.42
N ALA A 197 2.11 -14.13 -8.61
CA ALA A 197 3.13 -15.10 -8.98
C ALA A 197 4.51 -14.80 -8.34
N PHE A 198 4.65 -13.64 -7.67
CA PHE A 198 5.90 -13.13 -7.11
C PHE A 198 5.76 -12.93 -5.60
N ASP A 199 5.53 -14.06 -4.93
CA ASP A 199 5.30 -14.10 -3.49
C ASP A 199 6.47 -13.53 -2.70
N VAL A 200 6.12 -12.73 -1.70
CA VAL A 200 7.06 -12.17 -0.73
C VAL A 200 6.94 -13.00 0.56
N PRO A 201 8.05 -13.54 1.09
CA PRO A 201 8.05 -14.23 2.39
C PRO A 201 7.74 -13.26 3.53
N LEU A 202 7.25 -13.79 4.65
CA LEU A 202 7.13 -13.05 5.91
C LEU A 202 8.48 -13.01 6.64
N SER A 203 8.71 -11.93 7.37
CA SER A 203 9.84 -11.78 8.26
C SER A 203 9.86 -12.85 9.34
N THR A 204 11.06 -13.11 9.88
CA THR A 204 11.22 -14.00 11.03
C THR A 204 10.41 -13.53 12.24
N SER A 205 10.23 -12.20 12.40
CA SER A 205 9.38 -11.59 13.44
C SER A 205 7.89 -11.83 13.23
N LEU A 206 7.46 -12.31 12.05
CA LEU A 206 6.05 -12.56 11.72
C LEU A 206 5.79 -14.03 11.38
N MET A 207 6.68 -14.92 11.83
CA MET A 207 6.56 -16.36 11.59
C MET A 207 5.23 -16.91 12.12
N GLY A 208 4.58 -17.73 11.30
CA GLY A 208 3.27 -18.31 11.61
C GLY A 208 2.07 -17.40 11.30
N CYS A 209 2.30 -16.15 10.90
CA CYS A 209 1.22 -15.28 10.43
C CYS A 209 0.76 -15.67 9.03
N LYS A 210 -0.53 -15.45 8.75
CA LYS A 210 -1.08 -15.62 7.42
C LYS A 210 -1.38 -14.26 6.81
N TYR A 211 -0.55 -13.83 5.87
CA TYR A 211 -0.81 -12.61 5.11
C TYR A 211 -2.06 -12.78 4.22
N VAL A 212 -3.06 -11.92 4.42
CA VAL A 212 -4.26 -11.84 3.60
C VAL A 212 -4.06 -10.79 2.52
N ARG A 213 -3.90 -11.27 1.29
CA ARG A 213 -3.70 -10.42 0.11
C ARG A 213 -4.95 -9.64 -0.27
N PRO A 214 -4.79 -8.47 -0.93
CA PRO A 214 -5.88 -7.86 -1.66
C PRO A 214 -6.48 -8.84 -2.68
N GLU A 215 -7.81 -8.86 -2.76
CA GLU A 215 -8.53 -9.73 -3.70
C GLU A 215 -8.22 -9.38 -5.16
N ARG A 216 -8.00 -8.08 -5.43
CA ARG A 216 -7.75 -7.53 -6.76
C ARG A 216 -6.47 -6.72 -6.76
N ALA A 217 -5.52 -7.13 -7.60
CA ALA A 217 -4.23 -6.46 -7.76
C ALA A 217 -4.14 -5.62 -9.05
N VAL A 218 -5.00 -5.91 -10.05
CA VAL A 218 -5.04 -5.22 -11.34
C VAL A 218 -6.43 -4.64 -11.61
N PHE A 219 -6.46 -3.39 -12.03
CA PHE A 219 -7.67 -2.58 -12.24
C PHE A 219 -7.78 -2.15 -13.70
N GLY A 220 -8.99 -2.21 -14.26
CA GLY A 220 -9.30 -1.58 -15.52
C GLY A 220 -9.49 -0.06 -15.37
N PRO A 221 -9.73 0.65 -16.49
CA PRO A 221 -10.06 2.07 -16.46
C PRO A 221 -11.27 2.35 -15.57
N GLY A 222 -11.11 3.20 -14.54
CA GLY A 222 -12.19 3.58 -13.61
C GLY A 222 -12.49 2.56 -12.50
N ASP A 223 -12.01 1.32 -12.63
CA ASP A 223 -12.27 0.26 -11.64
C ASP A 223 -11.62 0.57 -10.29
N TYR A 224 -10.49 1.28 -10.29
CA TYR A 224 -9.75 1.54 -9.06
C TYR A 224 -10.59 2.29 -8.05
N ALA A 225 -11.30 3.36 -8.40
CA ALA A 225 -12.11 4.14 -7.45
C ALA A 225 -13.29 3.34 -6.86
N HIS A 226 -13.83 2.40 -7.64
CA HIS A 226 -15.00 1.60 -7.25
C HIS A 226 -14.66 0.26 -6.59
N ALA A 227 -13.40 -0.15 -6.62
CA ALA A 227 -12.99 -1.41 -6.01
C ALA A 227 -13.26 -1.41 -4.50
N PRO A 228 -13.70 -2.54 -3.92
CA PRO A 228 -13.89 -2.66 -2.47
C PRO A 228 -12.62 -2.25 -1.75
N GLN A 229 -12.74 -1.35 -0.77
CA GLN A 229 -11.60 -1.06 0.08
C GLN A 229 -11.29 -2.30 0.91
N PRO A 230 -10.02 -2.73 0.98
CA PRO A 230 -9.63 -3.74 1.94
C PRO A 230 -10.00 -3.21 3.31
N SER A 231 -10.79 -3.98 4.09
CA SER A 231 -11.44 -3.59 5.34
C SER A 231 -10.68 -2.51 6.10
N ALA A 232 -10.93 -1.24 5.79
CA ALA A 232 -10.16 -0.08 6.27
C ALA A 232 -10.48 0.24 7.74
N ALA A 233 -11.13 -0.69 8.42
CA ALA A 233 -11.75 -0.54 9.72
C ALA A 233 -11.33 -1.67 10.67
N ILE A 234 -10.14 -2.25 10.49
CA ILE A 234 -9.62 -3.28 11.41
C ILE A 234 -9.50 -2.74 12.84
N PHE A 235 -9.19 -1.45 13.00
CA PHE A 235 -9.13 -0.77 14.29
C PHE A 235 -10.37 0.06 14.59
N ARG A 236 -11.48 -0.13 13.86
CA ARG A 236 -12.71 0.61 14.09
C ARG A 236 -13.17 0.48 15.54
N SER A 237 -13.50 1.64 16.13
CA SER A 237 -13.92 1.73 17.53
C SER A 237 -12.84 1.25 18.52
N ARG A 238 -11.56 1.26 18.13
CA ARG A 238 -10.43 0.98 19.00
C ARG A 238 -9.63 2.25 19.23
N HIS A 239 -9.21 2.43 20.47
CA HIS A 239 -8.33 3.50 20.90
C HIS A 239 -7.03 2.88 21.41
N LEU A 240 -5.95 3.05 20.64
CA LEU A 240 -4.64 2.50 20.95
C LEU A 240 -3.81 3.53 21.73
N VAL A 241 -3.37 3.12 22.92
CA VAL A 241 -2.63 3.99 23.86
C VAL A 241 -1.18 3.54 23.94
N PHE A 242 -0.27 4.47 23.72
CA PHE A 242 1.17 4.21 23.74
C PHE A 242 1.83 4.95 24.90
N VAL A 243 2.75 4.26 25.56
CA VAL A 243 3.66 4.87 26.56
C VAL A 243 5.05 5.18 25.96
N GLU A 244 5.30 4.71 24.73
CA GLU A 244 6.53 4.93 23.96
C GLU A 244 6.22 5.85 22.77
N LYS A 245 6.74 7.09 22.82
CA LYS A 245 6.43 8.12 21.81
C LYS A 245 6.92 7.75 20.41
N ASP A 246 8.10 7.14 20.32
CA ASP A 246 8.72 6.77 19.05
C ASP A 246 7.90 5.67 18.35
N LEU A 247 7.46 4.66 19.11
CA LEU A 247 6.56 3.62 18.62
C LEU A 247 5.23 4.20 18.12
N MET A 248 4.59 5.07 18.93
CA MET A 248 3.34 5.74 18.55
C MET A 248 3.48 6.52 17.24
N THR A 249 4.57 7.29 17.11
CA THR A 249 4.84 8.11 15.93
C THR A 249 5.06 7.24 14.71
N ALA A 250 5.78 6.12 14.85
CA ALA A 250 6.09 5.21 13.75
C ALA A 250 4.83 4.57 13.15
N ILE A 251 3.85 4.21 13.98
CA ILE A 251 2.65 3.48 13.52
C ILE A 251 1.39 4.34 13.40
N HIS A 252 1.48 5.64 13.69
CA HIS A 252 0.33 6.57 13.71
C HIS A 252 -0.55 6.43 12.47
N ASP A 253 0.06 6.52 11.28
CA ASP A 253 -0.66 6.50 10.02
C ASP A 253 -1.27 5.13 9.73
N VAL A 254 -0.68 4.04 10.25
CA VAL A 254 -1.23 2.68 10.15
C VAL A 254 -2.53 2.58 10.95
N VAL A 255 -2.55 3.10 12.18
CA VAL A 255 -3.74 3.06 13.04
C VAL A 255 -4.86 3.92 12.46
N VAL A 256 -4.54 5.13 12.02
CA VAL A 256 -5.51 6.05 11.40
C VAL A 256 -6.05 5.47 10.10
N ALA A 257 -5.22 4.84 9.27
CA ALA A 257 -5.68 4.16 8.06
C ALA A 257 -6.60 2.96 8.34
N GLY A 258 -6.59 2.44 9.58
CA GLY A 258 -7.47 1.37 10.04
C GLY A 258 -8.71 1.83 10.81
N ASP A 259 -9.07 3.13 10.74
CA ASP A 259 -10.24 3.73 11.43
C ASP A 259 -10.12 3.64 12.96
N GLY A 260 -8.88 3.61 13.48
CA GLY A 260 -8.57 3.60 14.90
C GLY A 260 -8.19 4.98 15.43
N ASP A 261 -8.47 5.18 16.72
CA ASP A 261 -7.97 6.33 17.48
C ASP A 261 -6.61 5.98 18.11
N ILE A 262 -5.72 6.96 18.23
CA ILE A 262 -4.38 6.77 18.79
C ILE A 262 -4.04 7.90 19.77
N SER A 263 -3.37 7.58 20.87
CA SER A 263 -2.87 8.58 21.83
C SER A 263 -1.56 8.15 22.47
N PHE A 264 -0.75 9.15 22.84
CA PHE A 264 0.44 8.97 23.67
C PHE A 264 0.18 9.46 25.09
N ILE A 265 0.68 8.72 26.08
CA ILE A 265 0.67 9.13 27.49
C ILE A 265 2.10 9.06 28.02
N ASP A 266 2.55 10.15 28.64
CA ASP A 266 3.83 10.18 29.35
C ASP A 266 3.82 9.13 30.49
N PRO A 267 4.75 8.17 30.50
CA PRO A 267 4.86 7.16 31.56
C PRO A 267 4.89 7.76 32.98
N LYS A 268 5.54 8.92 33.15
CA LYS A 268 5.64 9.60 34.46
C LYS A 268 4.29 10.16 34.90
N ALA A 269 3.54 10.70 33.95
CA ALA A 269 2.18 11.18 34.22
C ALA A 269 1.26 10.01 34.58
N LEU A 270 1.30 8.90 33.83
CA LEU A 270 0.49 7.70 34.11
C LEU A 270 0.77 7.11 35.50
N SER A 271 2.03 7.16 35.92
CA SER A 271 2.47 6.71 37.25
C SER A 271 1.85 7.52 38.40
N SER A 272 1.40 8.75 38.14
CA SER A 272 0.69 9.58 39.14
C SER A 272 -0.82 9.36 39.22
N TRP A 273 -1.44 8.71 38.24
CA TRP A 273 -2.91 8.60 38.17
C TRP A 273 -3.53 7.57 39.12
N ALA A 274 -4.69 7.84 39.72
CA ALA A 274 -5.44 6.79 40.40
C ALA A 274 -6.26 5.99 39.37
N LEU A 275 -5.74 4.83 38.92
CA LEU A 275 -6.49 3.93 38.05
C LEU A 275 -7.39 3.04 38.93
N SER A 276 -8.71 3.16 38.81
CA SER A 276 -9.66 2.25 39.45
C SER A 276 -10.27 1.29 38.43
N GLY A 277 -10.35 0.00 38.78
CA GLY A 277 -10.74 -1.10 37.88
C GLY A 277 -12.21 -1.14 37.44
N LYS A 278 -12.97 -0.06 37.63
CA LYS A 278 -14.30 0.08 37.02
C LYS A 278 -14.14 1.02 35.83
N GLY A 279 -14.27 0.50 34.62
CA GLY A 279 -14.01 1.17 33.34
C GLY A 279 -14.70 2.53 33.11
N ASP A 280 -15.51 3.01 34.05
CA ASP A 280 -16.23 4.30 34.03
C ASP A 280 -15.42 5.46 34.64
N SER A 281 -14.29 5.21 35.33
CA SER A 281 -13.59 6.23 36.12
C SER A 281 -12.10 6.35 35.83
N LEU A 282 -11.73 6.32 34.56
CA LEU A 282 -10.42 6.84 34.17
C LEU A 282 -10.54 8.36 33.97
N PRO A 283 -9.50 9.15 34.28
CA PRO A 283 -9.46 10.59 33.95
C PRO A 283 -9.28 10.83 32.44
N PHE A 284 -9.77 9.91 31.61
CA PHE A 284 -9.72 9.97 30.17
C PHE A 284 -10.69 10.96 29.55
N ARG A 285 -11.67 11.47 30.31
CA ARG A 285 -12.62 12.49 29.81
C ARG A 285 -11.95 13.74 29.24
N GLY A 286 -10.67 13.99 29.57
CA GLY A 286 -9.86 15.09 28.99
C GLY A 286 -8.82 14.66 27.94
N LEU A 287 -8.59 13.35 27.73
CA LEU A 287 -7.55 12.81 26.84
C LEU A 287 -8.09 11.91 25.71
N LEU A 288 -9.27 11.33 25.91
CA LEU A 288 -9.99 10.57 24.89
C LEU A 288 -11.09 11.47 24.31
N PRO A 289 -11.24 11.54 22.98
CA PRO A 289 -12.40 12.19 22.37
C PRO A 289 -13.69 11.52 22.88
N ASP A 290 -14.79 12.29 22.96
CA ASP A 290 -16.10 11.94 23.54
C ASP A 290 -16.71 10.59 23.04
N ARG A 291 -16.12 9.97 22.01
CA ARG A 291 -16.53 8.70 21.40
C ARG A 291 -16.03 7.43 22.09
N ALA A 292 -15.06 7.49 23.02
CA ALA A 292 -14.45 6.30 23.63
C ALA A 292 -15.22 5.73 24.85
N SER A 293 -16.55 5.68 24.79
CA SER A 293 -17.41 5.54 25.98
C SER A 293 -17.53 4.13 26.61
N HIS A 294 -16.79 3.11 26.15
CA HIS A 294 -16.89 1.75 26.69
C HIS A 294 -15.51 1.07 26.84
N GLY A 295 -15.18 0.63 28.06
CA GLY A 295 -13.85 0.17 28.50
C GLY A 295 -13.24 -1.07 27.82
N LEU A 296 -13.85 -1.64 26.78
CA LEU A 296 -13.29 -2.72 25.95
C LEU A 296 -12.63 -2.20 24.66
N ASN A 297 -12.66 -0.88 24.44
CA ASN A 297 -12.14 -0.24 23.23
C ASN A 297 -10.74 0.35 23.41
N VAL A 298 -10.23 0.43 24.64
CA VAL A 298 -8.90 0.98 24.93
C VAL A 298 -7.89 -0.16 25.07
N VAL A 299 -6.84 -0.14 24.25
CA VAL A 299 -5.77 -1.13 24.28
C VAL A 299 -4.44 -0.42 24.42
N PHE A 300 -3.64 -0.81 25.42
CA PHE A 300 -2.29 -0.29 25.57
C PHE A 300 -1.34 -1.09 24.71
N VAL A 301 -0.43 -0.41 24.02
CA VAL A 301 0.54 -1.04 23.12
C VAL A 301 1.95 -0.72 23.60
N ALA A 302 2.79 -1.75 23.65
CA ALA A 302 4.18 -1.68 24.09
C ALA A 302 5.12 -2.30 23.05
N SER A 303 6.34 -1.81 22.94
CA SER A 303 7.36 -2.48 22.10
C SER A 303 7.68 -3.88 22.64
N SER A 304 8.20 -4.77 21.80
CA SER A 304 8.52 -6.15 22.20
C SER A 304 9.47 -6.21 23.41
N HIS A 305 10.44 -5.30 23.48
CA HIS A 305 11.36 -5.19 24.62
C HIS A 305 10.63 -4.81 25.92
N THR A 306 9.81 -3.74 25.87
CA THR A 306 9.02 -3.28 27.03
C THR A 306 8.02 -4.35 27.47
N PHE A 307 7.36 -5.00 26.51
CA PHE A 307 6.39 -6.06 26.75
C PHE A 307 7.02 -7.28 27.44
N THR A 308 8.17 -7.76 26.94
CA THR A 308 8.88 -8.92 27.52
C THR A 308 9.35 -8.63 28.96
N SER A 309 9.80 -7.40 29.20
CA SER A 309 10.20 -6.93 30.54
C SER A 309 9.00 -6.86 31.49
N LEU A 310 7.84 -6.42 30.99
CA LEU A 310 6.59 -6.39 31.74
C LEU A 310 6.10 -7.80 32.07
N GLU A 311 6.07 -8.71 31.10
CA GLU A 311 5.64 -10.11 31.25
C GLU A 311 6.46 -10.82 32.34
N SER A 312 7.79 -10.68 32.28
CA SER A 312 8.71 -11.24 33.28
C SER A 312 8.39 -10.77 34.71
N ARG A 313 7.96 -9.51 34.87
CA ARG A 313 7.59 -8.93 36.17
C ARG A 313 6.22 -9.36 36.66
N VAL A 314 5.26 -9.46 35.75
CA VAL A 314 3.94 -10.02 36.04
C VAL A 314 4.09 -11.45 36.55
N ALA A 315 4.91 -12.27 35.88
CA ALA A 315 5.22 -13.63 36.29
C ALA A 315 5.94 -13.70 37.65
N ALA A 316 6.92 -12.83 37.89
CA ALA A 316 7.68 -12.80 39.15
C ALA A 316 6.89 -12.27 40.36
N ARG A 317 5.69 -11.71 40.17
CA ARG A 317 4.91 -11.01 41.21
C ARG A 317 5.71 -9.94 41.96
N SER A 318 6.79 -9.44 41.37
CA SER A 318 7.70 -8.50 42.03
C SER A 318 7.15 -7.08 41.95
N SER A 319 7.18 -6.38 43.08
CA SER A 319 6.79 -4.96 43.17
C SER A 319 7.94 -3.98 42.98
N ALA A 320 9.20 -4.45 42.86
CA ALA A 320 10.35 -3.55 42.80
C ALA A 320 11.59 -4.19 42.14
N CYS A 321 12.17 -3.45 41.19
CA CYS A 321 13.60 -3.48 40.89
C CYS A 321 14.06 -2.02 40.70
N ALA A 322 15.27 -1.68 41.15
CA ALA A 322 15.78 -0.30 41.21
C ALA A 322 16.10 0.34 39.84
N ASP A 323 15.98 -0.43 38.75
CA ASP A 323 16.39 -0.05 37.40
C ASP A 323 15.18 0.04 36.45
N ASP A 324 14.07 0.63 36.94
CA ASP A 324 12.82 0.65 36.22
C ASP A 324 12.84 1.67 35.07
N GLN A 325 12.81 1.17 33.82
CA GLN A 325 12.38 2.00 32.69
C GLN A 325 10.95 2.48 32.98
N ASP A 326 10.75 3.81 33.04
CA ASP A 326 9.48 4.46 33.40
C ASP A 326 8.25 3.84 32.70
N CYS A 327 8.41 3.36 31.46
CA CYS A 327 7.38 2.67 30.67
C CYS A 327 6.86 1.37 31.33
N VAL A 328 7.76 0.52 31.84
CA VAL A 328 7.39 -0.79 32.41
C VAL A 328 6.61 -0.60 33.71
N ALA A 329 7.05 0.31 34.57
CA ALA A 329 6.34 0.65 35.81
C ALA A 329 4.93 1.20 35.53
N ALA A 330 4.82 2.09 34.53
CA ALA A 330 3.55 2.67 34.10
C ALA A 330 2.59 1.58 33.56
N LEU A 331 3.09 0.67 32.71
CA LEU A 331 2.29 -0.43 32.17
C LEU A 331 1.92 -1.48 33.22
N LEU A 332 2.77 -1.77 34.21
CA LEU A 332 2.41 -2.68 35.31
C LEU A 332 1.21 -2.16 36.10
N LYS A 333 1.11 -0.83 36.25
CA LYS A 333 -0.03 -0.18 36.88
C LYS A 333 -1.31 -0.29 36.03
N VAL A 334 -1.19 -0.10 34.72
CA VAL A 334 -2.27 -0.30 33.74
C VAL A 334 -2.78 -1.74 33.78
N PHE A 335 -1.87 -2.72 33.79
CA PHE A 335 -2.19 -4.14 33.90
C PHE A 335 -2.96 -4.46 35.19
N ARG A 336 -2.51 -3.93 36.33
CA ARG A 336 -3.18 -4.10 37.63
C ARG A 336 -4.59 -3.50 37.66
N ALA A 337 -4.82 -2.46 36.84
CA ALA A 337 -6.11 -1.83 36.64
C ALA A 337 -6.99 -2.52 35.57
N GLU A 338 -6.59 -3.73 35.13
CA GLU A 338 -7.37 -4.63 34.26
C GLU A 338 -7.51 -4.16 32.80
N PHE A 339 -6.66 -3.24 32.34
CA PHE A 339 -6.59 -2.90 30.92
C PHE A 339 -5.75 -3.92 30.14
N PRO A 340 -6.16 -4.27 28.91
CA PRO A 340 -5.35 -5.11 28.04
C PRO A 340 -4.11 -4.36 27.57
N ILE A 341 -2.98 -5.05 27.60
CA ILE A 341 -1.70 -4.58 27.06
C ILE A 341 -1.28 -5.57 25.98
N VAL A 342 -0.89 -5.06 24.83
CA VAL A 342 -0.60 -5.83 23.63
C VAL A 342 0.79 -5.47 23.14
N ASN A 343 1.55 -6.48 22.71
CA ASN A 343 2.83 -6.28 22.04
C ASN A 343 2.61 -5.64 20.66
N ALA A 344 3.44 -4.68 20.28
CA ALA A 344 3.42 -4.04 18.97
C ALA A 344 3.44 -5.05 17.81
N GLU A 345 4.10 -6.21 17.98
CA GLU A 345 4.09 -7.28 16.99
C GLU A 345 2.65 -7.74 16.66
N ASN A 346 1.79 -7.90 17.67
CA ASN A 346 0.39 -8.29 17.46
C ASN A 346 -0.40 -7.27 16.63
N LEU A 347 -0.02 -5.98 16.66
CA LEU A 347 -0.60 -4.97 15.78
C LEU A 347 -0.24 -5.24 14.32
N SER A 348 1.04 -5.53 14.05
CA SER A 348 1.53 -5.93 12.73
C SER A 348 0.82 -7.19 12.23
N ARG A 349 0.67 -8.18 13.12
CA ARG A 349 -0.06 -9.43 12.85
C ARG A 349 -1.53 -9.18 12.54
N ALA A 350 -2.20 -8.30 13.30
CA ALA A 350 -3.59 -7.91 13.05
C ALA A 350 -3.77 -7.25 11.67
N VAL A 351 -2.82 -6.41 11.23
CA VAL A 351 -2.82 -5.80 9.90
C VAL A 351 -2.67 -6.87 8.80
N LEU A 352 -1.70 -7.78 8.95
CA LEU A 352 -1.41 -8.82 7.96
C LEU A 352 -2.53 -9.85 7.82
N THR A 353 -3.09 -10.29 8.95
CA THR A 353 -4.16 -11.31 9.00
C THR A 353 -5.55 -10.72 8.80
N ARG A 354 -5.70 -9.41 8.97
CA ARG A 354 -6.98 -8.69 9.09
C ARG A 354 -7.85 -9.19 10.24
N ASP A 355 -7.24 -9.70 11.30
CA ASP A 355 -7.93 -10.22 12.47
C ASP A 355 -7.48 -9.52 13.76
N THR A 356 -8.02 -8.33 14.00
CA THR A 356 -7.76 -7.59 15.24
C THR A 356 -8.32 -8.31 16.47
N ALA A 357 -9.42 -9.04 16.34
CA ALA A 357 -10.02 -9.74 17.47
C ALA A 357 -9.15 -10.92 17.92
N GLY A 358 -8.71 -11.76 16.97
CA GLY A 358 -7.82 -12.88 17.23
C GLY A 358 -6.42 -12.46 17.64
N GLU A 359 -5.84 -11.43 17.01
CA GLU A 359 -4.44 -11.06 17.26
C GLU A 359 -4.26 -10.12 18.47
N MET A 360 -5.22 -9.26 18.80
CA MET A 360 -5.04 -8.24 19.86
C MET A 360 -5.96 -8.39 21.08
N LEU A 361 -7.11 -9.06 20.94
CA LEU A 361 -8.14 -9.07 22.00
C LEU A 361 -8.35 -10.46 22.60
N ASN A 362 -7.94 -11.51 21.88
CA ASN A 362 -7.99 -12.85 22.41
C ASN A 362 -6.90 -13.03 23.47
N ARG A 363 -7.34 -13.32 24.69
CA ARG A 363 -6.49 -13.48 25.86
C ARG A 363 -5.55 -14.69 25.77
N SER A 364 -5.88 -15.68 24.94
CA SER A 364 -4.99 -16.83 24.72
C SER A 364 -3.92 -16.55 23.66
N THR A 365 -3.93 -15.37 23.04
CA THR A 365 -2.98 -15.02 21.98
C THR A 365 -1.66 -14.59 22.62
N PRO A 366 -0.52 -15.20 22.24
CA PRO A 366 0.79 -14.75 22.68
C PRO A 366 0.99 -13.26 22.40
N GLY A 367 1.58 -12.54 23.35
CA GLY A 367 1.76 -11.08 23.22
C GLY A 367 0.56 -10.25 23.68
N VAL A 368 -0.44 -10.85 24.36
CA VAL A 368 -1.55 -10.15 25.01
C VAL A 368 -1.51 -10.40 26.52
N LEU A 369 -1.37 -9.34 27.33
CA LEU A 369 -1.50 -9.40 28.78
C LEU A 369 -2.84 -8.80 29.20
N CYS A 370 -3.69 -9.60 29.84
CA CYS A 370 -4.97 -9.16 30.40
C CYS A 370 -5.25 -9.89 31.71
N ARG A 371 -5.68 -9.16 32.74
CA ARG A 371 -6.04 -9.76 34.04
C ARG A 371 -7.46 -10.32 33.99
N THR A 372 -7.68 -11.54 34.48
CA THR A 372 -9.02 -12.12 34.64
C THR A 372 -9.50 -12.01 36.09
N ALA A 373 -10.82 -11.94 36.29
CA ALA A 373 -11.46 -11.87 37.62
C ALA A 373 -11.16 -13.11 38.50
N ASN A 374 -10.64 -14.19 37.91
CA ASN A 374 -10.31 -15.45 38.58
C ASN A 374 -8.80 -15.69 38.68
N GLU A 375 -7.96 -14.65 38.84
CA GLU A 375 -6.52 -14.71 39.21
C GLU A 375 -5.60 -15.73 38.49
N GLU A 376 -6.05 -16.39 37.43
CA GLU A 376 -5.25 -17.26 36.59
C GLU A 376 -4.75 -16.42 35.42
N TYR A 377 -3.44 -16.14 35.48
CA TYR A 377 -2.66 -15.59 34.39
C TYR A 377 -2.61 -16.65 33.28
N VAL A 378 -3.05 -16.31 32.08
CA VAL A 378 -2.82 -17.12 30.85
C VAL A 378 -1.83 -16.36 29.99
#